data_AF-A0A373QB67-F1
#
_entry.id   AF-A0A373QB67-F1
#
_cell.length_a   1.000
_cell.length_b   1.000
_cell.length_c   1.000
_cell.angle_alpha   90.00
_cell.angle_beta   90.00
_cell.angle_gamma   90.00
#
_symmetry.space_group_name_H-M   'P 1'
#
loop_
_entity.id
_entity.type
_entity.pdbx_description
1 polymer ?
#
loop_
_entity_poly.entity_id
_entity_poly.type
_entity_poly.pdbx_seq_one_letter_code
_entity_poly.pdbx_strand_id
1 'polypeptide(L)'
;MSTDDGANAAGDEPTENAITLSSDDIAEFAGPGGFGGGNQGPNWGGEDSSSYGYLEVSGGLLYIEAEGDGFDSNGDGVITGGIVLVNGPTSGGNGVFDVGDNNNALTITGGIVIGAGTSDMAVTPTKATNSQYYVVASGSSSSGGGGGFGGPGSSSSSSGFSTQAAGKAFQLTDSSGNEIVTYVPSKQYSWVLVSTPEMSIGTYTLNYGGSVTGGTFTNGNYGLVTDETYSGSSTISLSAKQ
;
A
#
# COMPACT_ATOMS: atom_id res chain seq x y z
N MET A 1 -8.05 13.23 -15.29
CA MET A 1 -9.30 13.43 -14.53
C MET A 1 -9.79 12.06 -14.10
N SER A 2 -9.04 11.40 -13.22
CA SER A 2 -9.59 10.29 -12.43
C SER A 2 -10.58 10.92 -11.46
N THR A 3 -11.82 10.47 -11.52
CA THR A 3 -12.83 10.76 -10.52
C THR A 3 -12.51 9.86 -9.32
N ASP A 4 -11.56 10.28 -8.49
CA ASP A 4 -10.91 9.45 -7.47
C ASP A 4 -11.73 9.29 -6.18
N ASP A 5 -11.62 8.09 -5.59
CA ASP A 5 -12.30 7.58 -4.41
C ASP A 5 -11.35 7.07 -3.28
N GLY A 6 -10.12 7.59 -3.21
CA GLY A 6 -9.05 7.31 -2.23
C GLY A 6 -8.73 8.39 -1.18
N ALA A 7 -7.62 8.22 -0.44
CA ALA A 7 -7.11 9.23 0.50
C ALA A 7 -6.52 10.44 -0.26
N ASN A 8 -7.42 11.29 -0.78
CA ASN A 8 -7.08 12.31 -1.77
C ASN A 8 -6.47 13.59 -1.16
N ALA A 9 -5.25 13.94 -1.60
CA ALA A 9 -4.58 15.22 -1.34
C ALA A 9 -4.88 16.31 -2.40
N ALA A 10 -6.03 16.27 -3.08
CA ALA A 10 -6.51 17.32 -3.98
C ALA A 10 -7.32 18.36 -3.19
N GLY A 11 -6.70 19.51 -2.97
CA GLY A 11 -7.35 20.72 -2.47
C GLY A 11 -6.51 21.93 -2.86
N ASP A 12 -7.19 23.05 -3.15
CA ASP A 12 -6.61 24.26 -3.74
C ASP A 12 -5.38 24.84 -3.00
N GLU A 13 -4.35 25.14 -3.81
CA GLU A 13 -3.12 25.91 -3.57
C GLU A 13 -2.26 25.52 -2.35
N PRO A 14 -0.92 25.45 -2.49
CA PRO A 14 -0.02 25.06 -1.41
C PRO A 14 0.05 26.19 -0.39
N THR A 15 -0.79 26.17 0.62
CA THR A 15 -0.54 26.93 1.85
C THR A 15 0.32 26.09 2.77
N GLU A 16 1.56 25.77 2.40
CA GLU A 16 2.54 25.05 3.27
C GLU A 16 2.10 23.68 3.87
N ASN A 17 0.88 23.22 3.65
CA ASN A 17 0.29 22.14 4.43
C ASN A 17 0.23 20.85 3.60
N ALA A 18 1.37 20.17 3.49
CA ALA A 18 1.38 18.76 3.17
C ALA A 18 0.58 17.99 4.23
N ILE A 19 -0.14 16.96 3.83
CA ILE A 19 -0.64 15.99 4.81
C ILE A 19 0.59 15.31 5.38
N THR A 20 0.92 15.66 6.62
CA THR A 20 2.04 15.09 7.37
C THR A 20 1.47 14.34 8.55
N LEU A 21 1.65 13.03 8.57
CA LEU A 21 1.44 12.26 9.79
C LEU A 21 2.76 12.18 10.56
N SER A 22 2.70 12.58 11.82
CA SER A 22 3.78 12.56 12.80
C SER A 22 3.53 11.48 13.86
N SER A 23 4.45 11.28 14.79
CA SER A 23 4.53 10.07 15.62
C SER A 23 3.26 9.68 16.37
N ASP A 24 2.44 10.64 16.81
CA ASP A 24 1.23 10.41 17.60
C ASP A 24 -0.07 10.41 16.77
N ASP A 25 0.04 10.60 15.45
CA ASP A 25 -1.12 10.71 14.57
C ASP A 25 -1.67 9.34 14.16
N ILE A 26 -3.00 9.23 14.11
CA ILE A 26 -3.72 8.07 13.55
C ILE A 26 -4.72 8.61 12.54
N ALA A 27 -4.62 8.14 11.29
CA ALA A 27 -5.57 8.43 10.22
C ALA A 27 -6.16 7.13 9.67
N GLU A 28 -7.48 7.07 9.57
CA GLU A 28 -8.25 5.93 9.05
C GLU A 28 -9.21 6.41 7.95
N PHE A 29 -9.14 5.78 6.77
CA PHE A 29 -9.97 6.10 5.60
C PHE A 29 -10.73 4.86 5.14
N ALA A 30 -12.06 4.95 4.94
CA ALA A 30 -12.86 3.84 4.43
C ALA A 30 -14.03 4.28 3.52
N GLY A 31 -14.16 3.69 2.32
CA GLY A 31 -15.33 3.82 1.43
C GLY A 31 -15.04 4.27 -0.02
N PRO A 32 -16.08 4.38 -0.89
CA PRO A 32 -15.98 4.93 -2.23
C PRO A 32 -15.97 6.46 -2.19
N GLY A 33 -14.81 7.01 -1.79
CA GLY A 33 -14.40 8.38 -2.07
C GLY A 33 -14.87 9.48 -1.13
N GLY A 34 -13.96 10.46 -0.97
CA GLY A 34 -14.24 11.88 -0.77
C GLY A 34 -15.22 12.26 0.34
N PHE A 35 -14.66 12.76 1.45
CA PHE A 35 -15.29 13.38 2.61
C PHE A 35 -16.74 13.88 2.44
N GLY A 36 -17.67 13.15 3.04
CA GLY A 36 -19.06 13.55 3.24
C GLY A 36 -19.49 13.47 4.70
N GLY A 37 -18.98 14.38 5.55
CA GLY A 37 -19.65 14.82 6.78
C GLY A 37 -19.25 14.13 8.09
N GLY A 38 -18.47 14.84 8.91
CA GLY A 38 -18.25 14.50 10.33
C GLY A 38 -17.11 15.30 10.95
N ASN A 39 -17.38 16.00 12.05
CA ASN A 39 -16.48 16.97 12.68
C ASN A 39 -15.14 16.38 13.19
N GLN A 40 -14.06 17.14 12.95
CA GLN A 40 -12.69 17.05 13.51
C GLN A 40 -11.69 16.17 12.72
N GLY A 41 -11.32 16.62 11.53
CA GLY A 41 -10.10 16.26 10.81
C GLY A 41 -9.64 17.44 9.93
N PRO A 42 -8.37 17.50 9.49
CA PRO A 42 -7.91 18.54 8.59
C PRO A 42 -8.81 18.60 7.33
N ASN A 43 -9.06 19.80 6.82
CA ASN A 43 -9.95 20.07 5.70
C ASN A 43 -9.40 19.46 4.39
N TRP A 44 -10.00 18.37 3.92
CA TRP A 44 -9.57 17.63 2.73
C TRP A 44 -10.71 17.60 1.69
N GLY A 45 -10.41 18.03 0.47
CA GLY A 45 -11.35 18.02 -0.66
C GLY A 45 -11.53 19.41 -1.29
N GLY A 46 -10.86 19.64 -2.41
CA GLY A 46 -11.12 20.74 -3.32
C GLY A 46 -11.05 20.26 -4.78
N GLU A 47 -12.08 20.59 -5.55
CA GLU A 47 -12.11 20.41 -7.00
C GLU A 47 -11.24 21.49 -7.65
N ASP A 48 -10.33 21.08 -8.55
CA ASP A 48 -9.48 21.90 -9.45
C ASP A 48 -8.47 22.88 -8.81
N SER A 49 -7.16 22.56 -8.82
CA SER A 49 -6.13 23.50 -9.34
C SER A 49 -4.72 22.91 -9.47
N SER A 50 -3.95 23.59 -10.33
CA SER A 50 -2.66 23.25 -10.96
C SER A 50 -1.41 23.20 -10.06
N SER A 51 -1.51 22.68 -8.83
CA SER A 51 -0.36 22.54 -7.92
C SER A 51 -0.29 21.13 -7.31
N TYR A 52 0.81 20.41 -7.55
CA TYR A 52 1.02 19.02 -7.16
C TYR A 52 0.92 18.81 -5.64
N GLY A 53 -0.20 18.27 -5.15
CA GLY A 53 -0.35 17.85 -3.74
C GLY A 53 0.45 16.57 -3.48
N TYR A 54 1.52 16.65 -2.69
CA TYR A 54 2.31 15.49 -2.26
C TYR A 54 1.79 14.96 -0.91
N LEU A 55 1.87 13.65 -0.68
CA LEU A 55 1.46 13.02 0.58
C LEU A 55 2.69 12.55 1.34
N GLU A 56 2.87 12.98 2.59
CA GLU A 56 4.03 12.62 3.42
C GLU A 56 3.63 11.90 4.73
N VAL A 57 4.23 10.73 4.96
CA VAL A 57 4.10 10.01 6.23
C VAL A 57 5.46 9.91 6.90
N SER A 58 5.64 10.63 8.01
CA SER A 58 6.89 10.64 8.78
C SER A 58 6.81 9.84 10.09
N GLY A 59 5.59 9.53 10.54
CA GLY A 59 5.29 8.83 11.77
C GLY A 59 3.81 8.46 11.84
N GLY A 60 3.39 7.92 12.99
CA GLY A 60 1.99 7.58 13.23
C GLY A 60 1.51 6.33 12.48
N LEU A 61 0.19 6.15 12.43
CA LEU A 61 -0.49 5.12 11.64
C LEU A 61 -1.35 5.78 10.56
N LEU A 62 -1.16 5.35 9.32
CA LEU A 62 -2.07 5.57 8.20
C LEU A 62 -2.70 4.24 7.81
N TYR A 63 -4.03 4.15 7.94
CA TYR A 63 -4.81 3.00 7.49
C TYR A 63 -5.82 3.42 6.41
N ILE A 64 -5.84 2.69 5.30
CA ILE A 64 -6.69 3.00 4.14
C ILE A 64 -7.46 1.73 3.71
N GLU A 65 -8.78 1.88 3.56
CA GLU A 65 -9.74 0.92 3.02
C GLU A 65 -10.39 1.52 1.76
N ALA A 66 -9.73 1.33 0.62
CA ALA A 66 -10.10 2.01 -0.62
C ALA A 66 -10.98 1.14 -1.51
N GLU A 67 -12.14 1.65 -1.92
CA GLU A 67 -12.83 1.16 -3.12
C GLU A 67 -12.19 1.71 -4.40
N GLY A 68 -11.55 2.87 -4.27
CA GLY A 68 -10.79 3.61 -5.27
C GLY A 68 -9.30 3.35 -5.30
N ASP A 69 -8.54 4.36 -5.70
CA ASP A 69 -7.10 4.40 -5.46
C ASP A 69 -6.82 4.40 -3.94
N GLY A 70 -5.77 3.72 -3.53
CA GLY A 70 -5.43 3.55 -2.11
C GLY A 70 -4.74 4.79 -1.54
N PHE A 71 -3.43 4.72 -1.47
CA PHE A 71 -2.58 5.89 -1.23
C PHE A 71 -2.54 6.70 -2.53
N ASP A 72 -3.32 7.79 -2.61
CA ASP A 72 -3.45 8.60 -3.82
C ASP A 72 -2.84 10.01 -3.63
N SER A 73 -1.79 10.31 -4.39
CA SER A 73 -1.15 11.62 -4.41
C SER A 73 -1.09 12.17 -5.82
N ASN A 74 -1.57 13.40 -6.02
CA ASN A 74 -1.41 14.13 -7.28
C ASN A 74 0.04 14.61 -7.53
N GLY A 75 0.95 14.37 -6.59
CA GLY A 75 2.38 14.68 -6.61
C GLY A 75 3.20 13.47 -6.15
N ASP A 76 4.30 13.71 -5.42
CA ASP A 76 5.10 12.62 -4.86
C ASP A 76 4.41 11.96 -3.65
N GLY A 77 4.57 10.65 -3.52
CA GLY A 77 4.24 9.93 -2.30
C GLY A 77 5.51 9.70 -1.49
N VAL A 78 5.61 10.23 -0.28
CA VAL A 78 6.83 10.15 0.54
C VAL A 78 6.52 9.49 1.88
N ILE A 79 7.22 8.40 2.19
CA ILE A 79 7.11 7.68 3.46
C ILE A 79 8.50 7.60 4.08
N THR A 80 8.71 8.34 5.16
CA THR A 80 9.97 8.40 5.91
C THR A 80 9.89 7.72 7.27
N GLY A 81 8.69 7.36 7.74
CA GLY A 81 8.47 6.66 8.99
C GLY A 81 7.00 6.25 9.18
N GLY A 82 6.67 5.79 10.39
CA GLY A 82 5.30 5.37 10.74
C GLY A 82 4.92 3.98 10.20
N ILE A 83 3.63 3.70 10.24
CA ILE A 83 3.00 2.48 9.71
C ILE A 83 1.97 2.91 8.67
N VAL A 84 2.10 2.42 7.44
CA VAL A 84 1.16 2.67 6.33
C VAL A 84 0.58 1.33 5.89
N LEU A 85 -0.73 1.18 6.05
CA LEU A 85 -1.49 -0.03 5.74
C LEU A 85 -2.59 0.33 4.74
N VAL A 86 -2.56 -0.30 3.56
CA VAL A 86 -3.50 -0.01 2.47
C VAL A 86 -4.17 -1.30 2.01
N ASN A 87 -5.46 -1.42 2.30
CA ASN A 87 -6.36 -2.37 1.66
C ASN A 87 -6.97 -1.66 0.44
N GLY A 88 -6.32 -1.85 -0.70
CA GLY A 88 -6.67 -1.22 -1.97
C GLY A 88 -7.86 -1.86 -2.67
N PRO A 89 -8.14 -1.42 -3.90
CA PRO A 89 -9.33 -1.80 -4.65
C PRO A 89 -9.32 -3.30 -4.99
N THR A 90 -10.52 -3.85 -5.18
CA THR A 90 -10.71 -5.26 -5.61
C THR A 90 -10.95 -5.41 -7.12
N SER A 91 -11.10 -4.30 -7.84
CA SER A 91 -11.38 -4.26 -9.28
C SER A 91 -10.44 -3.29 -9.98
N GLY A 92 -10.17 -3.57 -11.26
CA GLY A 92 -9.23 -2.78 -12.03
C GLY A 92 -9.72 -1.38 -12.39
N GLY A 93 -8.77 -0.58 -12.89
CA GLY A 93 -8.95 0.84 -13.14
C GLY A 93 -8.48 1.75 -12.02
N ASN A 94 -8.00 1.18 -10.90
CA ASN A 94 -7.45 1.85 -9.70
C ASN A 94 -6.16 1.12 -9.22
N GLY A 95 -5.34 1.76 -8.40
CA GLY A 95 -4.07 1.29 -7.84
C GLY A 95 -4.03 1.30 -6.30
N VAL A 96 -3.27 0.37 -5.70
CA VAL A 96 -3.06 0.37 -4.23
C VAL A 96 -2.24 1.58 -3.78
N PHE A 97 -1.23 1.95 -4.56
CA PHE A 97 -0.53 3.22 -4.46
C PHE A 97 -0.64 3.88 -5.82
N ASP A 98 -1.12 5.11 -5.85
CA ASP A 98 -1.18 5.96 -7.04
C ASP A 98 -0.50 7.30 -6.71
N VAL A 99 0.39 7.74 -7.61
CA VAL A 99 1.15 8.98 -7.47
C VAL A 99 1.19 9.66 -8.84
N GLY A 100 1.30 10.98 -8.84
CA GLY A 100 1.12 11.80 -10.05
C GLY A 100 1.93 11.37 -11.29
N ASP A 101 1.32 11.54 -12.46
CA ASP A 101 1.92 11.12 -13.75
C ASP A 101 3.13 11.95 -14.21
N ASN A 102 3.51 13.02 -13.51
CA ASN A 102 4.51 14.01 -13.96
C ASN A 102 5.94 13.72 -13.47
N ASN A 103 6.38 12.47 -13.64
CA ASN A 103 7.59 11.91 -13.05
C ASN A 103 7.58 11.92 -11.51
N ASN A 104 6.39 11.88 -10.90
CA ASN A 104 6.30 11.72 -9.47
C ASN A 104 6.69 10.30 -9.05
N ALA A 105 7.12 10.16 -7.81
CA ALA A 105 7.61 8.90 -7.28
C ALA A 105 6.97 8.56 -5.94
N LEU A 106 6.68 7.27 -5.75
CA LEU A 106 6.52 6.70 -4.43
C LEU A 106 7.91 6.42 -3.84
N THR A 107 8.22 7.07 -2.72
CA THR A 107 9.51 7.04 -2.06
C THR A 107 9.36 6.49 -0.65
N ILE A 108 10.03 5.37 -0.35
CA ILE A 108 10.04 4.75 0.97
C ILE A 108 11.47 4.75 1.52
N THR A 109 11.66 5.47 2.61
CA THR A 109 12.98 5.60 3.27
C THR A 109 12.95 5.17 4.74
N GLY A 110 11.76 4.95 5.29
CA GLY A 110 11.55 4.45 6.65
C GLY A 110 10.13 3.91 6.84
N GLY A 111 9.87 3.34 8.02
CA GLY A 111 8.54 2.87 8.42
C GLY A 111 8.16 1.48 7.89
N ILE A 112 6.98 1.02 8.28
CA ILE A 112 6.36 -0.21 7.79
C ILE A 112 5.33 0.18 6.73
N VAL A 113 5.47 -0.32 5.51
CA VAL A 113 4.54 -0.05 4.41
C VAL A 113 4.02 -1.37 3.87
N ILE A 114 2.70 -1.55 3.94
CA ILE A 114 2.00 -2.73 3.47
C ILE A 114 0.82 -2.31 2.61
N GLY A 115 0.78 -2.80 1.38
CA GLY A 115 -0.36 -2.61 0.48
C GLY A 115 -0.86 -3.95 -0.06
N ALA A 116 -2.16 -4.15 -0.11
CA ALA A 116 -2.81 -5.32 -0.70
C ALA A 116 -4.05 -4.91 -1.50
N GLY A 117 -4.18 -5.39 -2.74
CA GLY A 117 -5.29 -5.02 -3.64
C GLY A 117 -5.10 -5.62 -5.03
N THR A 118 -5.45 -4.90 -6.10
CA THR A 118 -5.13 -5.31 -7.49
C THR A 118 -3.85 -4.65 -8.02
N SER A 119 -3.29 -5.23 -9.09
CA SER A 119 -2.04 -4.77 -9.71
C SER A 119 -2.25 -3.79 -10.87
N ASP A 120 -3.49 -3.33 -11.12
CA ASP A 120 -3.85 -2.75 -12.41
C ASP A 120 -3.14 -1.41 -12.67
N MET A 121 -3.23 -0.46 -11.73
CA MET A 121 -2.51 0.82 -11.79
C MET A 121 -1.59 1.04 -10.57
N ALA A 122 -1.22 -0.04 -9.87
CA ALA A 122 -0.37 0.06 -8.68
C ALA A 122 1.05 0.56 -9.04
N VAL A 123 1.46 1.66 -8.42
CA VAL A 123 2.82 2.20 -8.49
C VAL A 123 3.73 1.49 -7.48
N THR A 124 4.99 1.29 -7.86
CA THR A 124 6.02 0.72 -6.98
C THR A 124 7.21 1.67 -6.83
N PRO A 125 7.94 1.64 -5.70
CA PRO A 125 9.10 2.50 -5.51
C PRO A 125 10.21 2.21 -6.53
N THR A 126 11.01 3.23 -6.84
CA THR A 126 12.18 3.06 -7.71
C THR A 126 13.47 3.37 -6.95
N LYS A 127 14.56 2.66 -7.32
CA LYS A 127 15.89 2.87 -6.74
C LYS A 127 16.39 4.33 -6.75
N ALA A 128 15.88 5.15 -7.67
CA ALA A 128 16.33 6.52 -7.81
C ALA A 128 16.00 7.38 -6.58
N THR A 129 14.87 7.11 -5.93
CA THR A 129 14.37 7.90 -4.78
C THR A 129 14.25 7.07 -3.51
N ASN A 130 14.19 5.74 -3.63
CA ASN A 130 13.91 4.83 -2.53
C ASN A 130 15.18 4.24 -1.90
N SER A 131 15.24 4.18 -0.56
CA SER A 131 16.37 3.60 0.18
C SER A 131 16.01 2.37 1.00
N GLN A 132 14.73 2.11 1.27
CA GLN A 132 14.27 0.94 2.02
C GLN A 132 13.94 -0.23 1.11
N TYR A 133 14.32 -1.45 1.50
CA TYR A 133 14.02 -2.63 0.68
C TYR A 133 12.52 -2.96 0.69
N TYR A 134 12.02 -3.45 -0.45
CA TYR A 134 10.64 -3.88 -0.60
C TYR A 134 10.53 -5.14 -1.46
N VAL A 135 9.43 -5.87 -1.30
CA VAL A 135 9.03 -6.97 -2.19
C VAL A 135 7.65 -6.70 -2.78
N VAL A 136 7.41 -7.24 -3.97
CA VAL A 136 6.10 -7.19 -4.63
C VAL A 136 5.72 -8.59 -5.09
N ALA A 137 4.49 -8.99 -4.75
CA ALA A 137 3.83 -10.15 -5.34
C ALA A 137 2.67 -9.66 -6.21
N SER A 138 2.57 -10.19 -7.42
CA SER A 138 1.50 -9.90 -8.36
C SER A 138 1.04 -11.18 -9.01
N GLY A 139 -0.24 -11.47 -8.90
CA GLY A 139 -0.87 -12.59 -9.58
C GLY A 139 -1.11 -12.28 -11.05
N SER A 140 -1.30 -13.31 -11.84
CA SER A 140 -1.78 -13.15 -13.21
C SER A 140 -3.27 -12.82 -13.15
N SER A 141 -3.67 -11.59 -13.46
CA SER A 141 -5.08 -11.24 -13.55
C SER A 141 -5.74 -12.03 -14.69
N SER A 142 -6.73 -12.85 -14.36
CA SER A 142 -7.63 -13.47 -15.32
C SER A 142 -8.87 -12.60 -15.51
N SER A 143 -8.72 -11.40 -16.06
CA SER A 143 -9.85 -10.60 -16.55
C SER A 143 -9.36 -9.52 -17.52
N GLY A 144 -9.90 -9.55 -18.73
CA GLY A 144 -9.39 -8.83 -19.89
C GLY A 144 -9.54 -7.32 -19.82
N GLY A 145 -8.60 -6.65 -20.48
CA GLY A 145 -8.58 -5.20 -20.65
C GLY A 145 -7.25 -4.77 -21.26
N GLY A 146 -7.06 -5.06 -22.55
CA GLY A 146 -5.91 -4.55 -23.28
C GLY A 146 -5.94 -3.02 -23.30
N GLY A 147 -5.03 -2.41 -22.56
CA GLY A 147 -4.77 -0.98 -22.56
C GLY A 147 -3.37 -0.77 -22.00
N GLY A 148 -2.37 -0.83 -22.88
CA GLY A 148 -1.00 -0.55 -22.50
C GLY A 148 -0.85 0.90 -22.06
N PHE A 149 -0.73 1.11 -20.75
CA PHE A 149 -0.10 2.28 -20.16
C PHE A 149 1.01 1.78 -19.23
N GLY A 150 2.06 1.25 -19.86
CA GLY A 150 3.31 0.98 -19.17
C GLY A 150 3.99 2.29 -18.83
N GLY A 151 3.77 2.79 -17.62
CA GLY A 151 4.73 3.66 -16.95
C GLY A 151 6.04 2.89 -16.71
N PRO A 152 7.21 3.57 -16.69
CA PRO A 152 8.52 2.92 -16.63
C PRO A 152 8.81 2.37 -15.23
N GLY A 153 8.24 1.21 -14.90
CA GLY A 153 8.44 0.54 -13.60
C GLY A 153 7.91 -0.88 -13.64
N SER A 154 8.69 -1.80 -14.22
CA SER A 154 8.44 -3.23 -14.42
C SER A 154 7.49 -3.90 -13.39
N SER A 155 6.23 -4.15 -13.79
CA SER A 155 5.34 -5.09 -13.10
C SER A 155 5.96 -6.48 -13.19
N SER A 156 6.66 -6.85 -12.13
CA SER A 156 7.33 -8.14 -12.02
C SER A 156 6.26 -9.16 -11.67
N SER A 157 5.74 -9.85 -12.67
CA SER A 157 4.84 -10.98 -12.44
C SER A 157 5.56 -12.01 -11.56
N SER A 158 5.09 -12.20 -10.34
CA SER A 158 5.59 -13.25 -9.45
C SER A 158 4.86 -14.53 -9.84
N SER A 159 5.51 -15.37 -10.65
CA SER A 159 4.95 -16.64 -11.09
C SER A 159 4.48 -17.46 -9.89
N GLY A 160 3.18 -17.72 -9.80
CA GLY A 160 2.59 -18.56 -8.75
C GLY A 160 1.67 -17.83 -7.77
N PHE A 161 1.71 -16.50 -7.67
CA PHE A 161 0.76 -15.78 -6.81
C PHE A 161 -0.65 -15.82 -7.40
N SER A 162 -1.64 -16.15 -6.58
CA SER A 162 -3.05 -16.23 -7.00
C SER A 162 -3.91 -15.31 -6.15
N THR A 163 -5.03 -14.85 -6.71
CA THR A 163 -5.99 -14.01 -5.99
C THR A 163 -6.47 -14.69 -4.72
N GLN A 164 -6.47 -13.95 -3.62
CA GLN A 164 -6.90 -14.37 -2.30
C GLN A 164 -8.18 -13.66 -1.88
N ALA A 165 -9.06 -14.38 -1.19
CA ALA A 165 -10.27 -13.78 -0.61
C ALA A 165 -9.93 -12.86 0.57
N ALA A 166 -10.85 -11.94 0.88
CA ALA A 166 -10.83 -11.15 2.11
C ALA A 166 -10.60 -12.02 3.36
N GLY A 167 -9.82 -11.49 4.31
CA GLY A 167 -9.49 -12.17 5.56
C GLY A 167 -8.47 -13.30 5.44
N LYS A 168 -7.94 -13.57 4.24
CA LYS A 168 -6.85 -14.52 4.05
C LYS A 168 -5.51 -13.86 4.30
N ALA A 169 -4.80 -14.31 5.33
CA ALA A 169 -3.55 -13.72 5.75
C ALA A 169 -2.40 -14.06 4.79
N PHE A 170 -1.44 -13.15 4.71
CA PHE A 170 -0.10 -13.45 4.22
C PHE A 170 0.96 -13.18 5.29
N GLN A 171 2.04 -13.93 5.24
CA GLN A 171 3.20 -13.79 6.11
C GLN A 171 4.47 -13.75 5.25
N LEU A 172 5.26 -12.70 5.42
CA LEU A 172 6.58 -12.59 4.81
C LEU A 172 7.63 -13.11 5.79
N THR A 173 8.49 -14.02 5.32
CA THR A 173 9.65 -14.50 6.08
C THR A 173 10.95 -14.27 5.34
N ASP A 174 12.04 -14.11 6.08
CA ASP A 174 13.39 -14.06 5.52
C ASP A 174 13.90 -15.46 5.11
N SER A 175 15.10 -15.51 4.53
CA SER A 175 15.74 -16.77 4.12
C SER A 175 16.08 -17.74 5.26
N SER A 176 16.10 -17.27 6.50
CA SER A 176 16.30 -18.09 7.70
C SER A 176 14.99 -18.61 8.29
N GLY A 177 13.84 -18.19 7.74
CA GLY A 177 12.52 -18.50 8.25
C GLY A 177 12.08 -17.60 9.40
N ASN A 178 12.80 -16.50 9.67
CA ASN A 178 12.32 -15.49 10.63
C ASN A 178 11.17 -14.71 10.01
N GLU A 179 10.15 -14.44 10.80
CA GLU A 179 9.04 -13.59 10.40
C GLU A 179 9.50 -12.13 10.25
N ILE A 180 9.02 -11.50 9.18
CA ILE A 180 9.17 -10.06 8.92
C ILE A 180 7.84 -9.35 9.18
N VAL A 181 6.75 -9.91 8.65
CA VAL A 181 5.41 -9.37 8.90
C VAL A 181 4.33 -10.40 8.62
N THR A 182 3.25 -10.32 9.38
CA THR A 182 1.98 -10.96 9.06
C THR A 182 0.87 -9.92 8.96
N TYR A 183 0.12 -9.99 7.87
CA TYR A 183 -0.98 -9.07 7.59
C TYR A 183 -2.23 -9.82 7.12
N VAL A 184 -3.39 -9.34 7.59
CA VAL A 184 -4.72 -9.87 7.25
C VAL A 184 -5.50 -8.80 6.48
N PRO A 185 -5.42 -8.80 5.14
CA PRO A 185 -6.23 -7.89 4.32
C PRO A 185 -7.73 -8.09 4.58
N SER A 186 -8.46 -7.00 4.77
CA SER A 186 -9.92 -6.99 4.90
C SER A 186 -10.64 -7.19 3.56
N LYS A 187 -9.95 -6.95 2.44
CA LYS A 187 -10.45 -7.02 1.06
C LYS A 187 -9.79 -8.16 0.28
N GLN A 188 -10.42 -8.55 -0.84
CA GLN A 188 -9.79 -9.46 -1.80
C GLN A 188 -8.52 -8.80 -2.38
N TYR A 189 -7.47 -9.60 -2.59
CA TYR A 189 -6.21 -9.09 -3.14
C TYR A 189 -5.56 -10.07 -4.10
N SER A 190 -4.92 -9.55 -5.14
CA SER A 190 -4.11 -10.27 -6.12
C SER A 190 -2.73 -9.61 -6.31
N TRP A 191 -2.46 -8.55 -5.56
CA TRP A 191 -1.21 -7.81 -5.51
C TRP A 191 -0.87 -7.46 -4.06
N VAL A 192 0.41 -7.53 -3.71
CA VAL A 192 0.94 -7.20 -2.38
C VAL A 192 2.26 -6.45 -2.53
N LEU A 193 2.46 -5.39 -1.76
CA LEU A 193 3.75 -4.77 -1.49
C LEU A 193 4.03 -4.79 0.01
N VAL A 194 5.26 -5.16 0.37
CA VAL A 194 5.75 -5.09 1.75
C VAL A 194 7.11 -4.41 1.74
N SER A 195 7.28 -3.41 2.60
CA SER A 195 8.55 -2.79 2.94
C SER A 195 8.63 -2.57 4.45
N THR A 196 9.69 -3.04 5.09
CA THR A 196 9.95 -2.79 6.52
C THR A 196 11.42 -2.41 6.74
N PRO A 197 11.76 -1.68 7.82
CA PRO A 197 13.13 -1.17 8.02
C PRO A 197 14.18 -2.27 8.28
N GLU A 198 13.72 -3.45 8.71
CA GLU A 198 14.52 -4.65 8.93
C GLU A 198 14.84 -5.42 7.65
N MET A 199 14.19 -5.10 6.53
CA MET A 199 14.49 -5.73 5.25
C MET A 199 15.87 -5.31 4.71
N SER A 200 16.53 -6.26 4.05
CA SER A 200 17.84 -6.08 3.43
C SER A 200 17.88 -6.77 2.07
N ILE A 201 18.98 -6.63 1.35
CA ILE A 201 19.16 -7.33 0.07
C ILE A 201 19.10 -8.85 0.29
N GLY A 202 18.21 -9.51 -0.43
CA GLY A 202 18.05 -10.95 -0.28
C GLY A 202 16.78 -11.49 -0.92
N THR A 203 16.51 -12.75 -0.59
CA THR A 203 15.29 -13.46 -0.98
C THR A 203 14.40 -13.63 0.25
N TYR A 204 13.11 -13.41 0.05
CA TYR A 204 12.05 -13.55 1.03
C TYR A 204 11.03 -14.56 0.54
N THR A 205 10.30 -15.17 1.47
CA THR A 205 9.20 -16.08 1.16
C THR A 205 7.88 -15.43 1.57
N LEU A 206 6.99 -15.22 0.62
CA LEU A 206 5.62 -14.82 0.90
C LEU A 206 4.78 -16.10 1.04
N ASN A 207 4.31 -16.37 2.25
CA ASN A 207 3.28 -17.35 2.55
C ASN A 207 1.93 -16.66 2.41
N TYR A 208 0.97 -17.22 1.68
CA TYR A 208 -0.29 -16.54 1.40
C TYR A 208 -1.49 -17.49 1.37
N GLY A 209 -2.70 -16.91 1.49
CA GLY A 209 -3.95 -17.67 1.53
C GLY A 209 -4.20 -18.37 2.88
N GLY A 210 -3.42 -18.04 3.90
CA GLY A 210 -3.45 -18.66 5.21
C GLY A 210 -4.46 -18.03 6.17
N SER A 211 -4.38 -18.48 7.42
CA SER A 211 -5.12 -17.95 8.56
C SER A 211 -4.15 -17.71 9.71
N VAL A 212 -4.51 -16.78 10.59
CA VAL A 212 -3.77 -16.51 11.84
C VAL A 212 -4.59 -16.96 13.05
N THR A 213 -3.93 -17.51 14.07
CA THR A 213 -4.52 -17.78 15.38
C THR A 213 -3.60 -17.26 16.48
N GLY A 214 -4.18 -16.85 17.62
CA GLY A 214 -3.41 -16.12 18.64
C GLY A 214 -3.00 -14.73 18.15
N GLY A 215 -1.98 -14.15 18.79
CA GLY A 215 -1.41 -12.85 18.44
C GLY A 215 -2.17 -11.63 18.96
N THR A 216 -1.56 -10.47 18.72
CA THR A 216 -2.08 -9.14 19.03
C THR A 216 -2.12 -8.32 17.75
N PHE A 217 -3.26 -7.68 17.46
CA PHE A 217 -3.32 -6.70 16.38
C PHE A 217 -2.66 -5.40 16.86
N THR A 218 -1.64 -4.96 16.14
CA THR A 218 -0.89 -3.75 16.49
C THR A 218 -1.63 -2.50 16.01
N ASN A 219 -1.60 -1.45 16.83
CA ASN A 219 -2.16 -0.12 16.52
C ASN A 219 -3.66 -0.10 16.21
N GLY A 220 -4.43 -1.10 16.66
CA GLY A 220 -5.86 -1.27 16.33
C GLY A 220 -6.08 -2.57 15.56
N ASN A 221 -7.34 -2.97 15.32
CA ASN A 221 -7.66 -4.19 14.59
C ASN A 221 -7.53 -4.00 13.06
N TYR A 222 -6.40 -3.45 12.61
CA TYR A 222 -6.14 -3.03 11.22
C TYR A 222 -5.41 -4.09 10.38
N GLY A 223 -5.44 -5.35 10.82
CA GLY A 223 -4.90 -6.47 10.06
C GLY A 223 -3.41 -6.76 10.25
N LEU A 224 -2.61 -5.81 10.76
CA LEU A 224 -1.21 -6.07 11.14
C LEU A 224 -1.16 -6.84 12.47
N VAL A 225 -0.52 -8.02 12.47
CA VAL A 225 -0.53 -8.96 13.61
C VAL A 225 0.89 -9.26 14.04
N THR A 226 1.09 -9.41 15.34
CA THR A 226 2.33 -9.92 15.95
C THR A 226 2.03 -11.02 16.96
N ASP A 227 3.02 -11.86 17.25
CA ASP A 227 2.93 -12.99 18.20
C ASP A 227 1.85 -14.03 17.84
N GLU A 228 1.47 -14.11 16.57
CA GLU A 228 0.50 -15.05 16.06
C GLU A 228 1.12 -16.39 15.63
N THR A 229 0.24 -17.34 15.34
CA THR A 229 0.59 -18.56 14.61
C THR A 229 -0.03 -18.48 13.23
N TYR A 230 0.82 -18.39 12.21
CA TYR A 230 0.40 -18.47 10.82
C TYR A 230 0.19 -19.93 10.37
N SER A 231 -0.89 -20.18 9.63
CA SER A 231 -1.18 -21.48 9.01
C SER A 231 -1.57 -21.28 7.55
N GLY A 232 -0.74 -21.77 6.64
CA GLY A 232 -0.94 -21.72 5.19
C GLY A 232 0.05 -22.64 4.46
N SER A 233 -0.23 -22.98 3.21
CA SER A 233 0.62 -23.89 2.42
C SER A 233 1.11 -23.29 1.10
N SER A 234 0.50 -22.21 0.63
CA SER A 234 0.91 -21.55 -0.62
C SER A 234 2.07 -20.62 -0.34
N THR A 235 3.14 -20.74 -1.14
CA THR A 235 4.34 -19.92 -0.99
C THR A 235 4.88 -19.48 -2.34
N ILE A 236 5.51 -18.31 -2.36
CA ILE A 236 6.32 -17.83 -3.48
C ILE A 236 7.60 -17.21 -2.94
N SER A 237 8.69 -17.34 -3.70
CA SER A 237 9.95 -16.65 -3.40
C SER A 237 10.01 -15.32 -4.12
N LEU A 238 10.37 -14.26 -3.39
CA LEU A 238 10.46 -12.89 -3.87
C LEU A 238 11.87 -12.35 -3.63
N SER A 239 12.44 -11.65 -4.60
CA SER A 239 13.69 -10.93 -4.40
C SER A 239 13.40 -9.52 -3.93
N ALA A 240 14.07 -9.10 -2.85
CA ALA A 240 13.98 -7.71 -2.39
C ALA A 240 14.56 -6.76 -3.43
N LYS A 241 13.88 -5.64 -3.60
CA LYS A 241 14.23 -4.51 -4.47
C LYS A 241 14.47 -3.28 -3.63
N GLN A 242 15.18 -2.32 -4.20
CA GLN A 242 15.38 -0.98 -3.66
C GLN A 242 15.04 -0.01 -4.78
#